data_AF-A0A414KVZ3-F1
#
_entry.id   AF-A0A414KVZ3-F1
#
_cell.length_a   1.000
_cell.length_b   1.000
_cell.length_c   1.000
_cell.angle_alpha   90.00
_cell.angle_beta   90.00
_cell.angle_gamma   90.00
#
_symmetry.space_group_name_H-M   'P 1'
#
loop_
_entity.id
_entity.type
_entity.pdbx_description
1 polymer ?
#
loop_
_entity_poly.entity_id
_entity_poly.type
_entity_poly.pdbx_seq_one_letter_code
_entity_poly.pdbx_strand_id
1 'polypeptide(L)'
;SLKVPGNDAQHYSLTLQKQQDGIYTCQSSEQLPLAITRQVVDKDGKQRINVVIKALDTVYFNYGEQIKTGYRHSDCQFYMPGFWYRQNLRSPEKAPSFHTSDSWLVREDRLSTPLTAAFNSSKGKSMSVIRIDQFDKEALATHKEGEVIVSGETSIGYTGFENIGGMTVLSYGFPYKEAPKTYIRKLTLAPSVEAFQLLRKGDSISLTWELSEIDAADFSECVQRTWEYCYDTNHPQPVNTPYTVDRMKDVLSNFFVESYVNTTPTHYYSGVELKTATCDNTDVAEVGFVGRTLLNAFNALEYGSQQDRPELVNSANSIFDTYLTNGFSPAGFFNEVVHYNRDFKEPNLSIRRQSEGVYAILNYLDYEKQHKRKHPEWEKRLKVILDSFLRLQNADGSFPRKFKDDFSIVDGTGGSTPSATLPLVMAYKYFKDKRYLESAKRTVNYLENELISKSDYFSSTLDANCEDKEASLYAATATYYLALVTKGAERSHYAALCKKAAYFALSWYYTWDVPFAEGQMLGDIGLKTRGWGNVSVENNHIDVFVFEFADVLHWLSKEYNEPRFS
;
A
#
# COMPACT_ATOMS: atom_id res chain seq x y z
N SER A 1 1.13 -20.59 -25.62
CA SER A 1 -0.13 -21.33 -25.73
C SER A 1 -0.98 -20.77 -26.86
N LEU A 2 -1.69 -21.61 -27.61
CA LEU A 2 -2.67 -21.19 -28.63
C LEU A 2 -4.03 -21.75 -28.27
N LYS A 3 -5.10 -20.96 -28.47
CA LYS A 3 -6.46 -21.33 -28.10
C LYS A 3 -7.37 -21.36 -29.33
N VAL A 4 -8.14 -22.43 -29.45
CA VAL A 4 -9.28 -22.52 -30.37
C VAL A 4 -10.55 -22.42 -29.53
N PRO A 5 -11.47 -21.47 -29.79
CA PRO A 5 -12.71 -21.35 -29.05
C PRO A 5 -13.45 -22.69 -28.96
N GLY A 6 -13.86 -23.08 -27.74
CA GLY A 6 -14.53 -24.34 -27.46
C GLY A 6 -13.62 -25.56 -27.21
N ASN A 7 -12.30 -25.46 -27.33
CA ASN A 7 -11.34 -26.55 -27.06
C ASN A 7 -10.22 -26.08 -26.13
N ASP A 8 -9.62 -26.96 -25.33
CA ASP A 8 -8.46 -26.62 -24.47
C ASP A 8 -7.30 -25.99 -25.26
N ALA A 9 -6.52 -25.12 -24.61
CA ALA A 9 -5.36 -24.52 -25.25
C ALA A 9 -4.24 -25.54 -25.47
N GLN A 10 -3.50 -25.36 -26.56
CA GLN A 10 -2.31 -26.15 -26.86
C GLN A 10 -1.05 -25.37 -26.49
N HIS A 11 -0.14 -26.03 -25.77
CA HIS A 11 1.11 -25.43 -25.31
C HIS A 11 2.27 -25.88 -26.21
N TYR A 12 3.04 -24.90 -26.69
CA TYR A 12 4.19 -25.12 -27.56
C TYR A 12 5.44 -24.56 -26.91
N SER A 13 6.43 -25.40 -26.66
CA SER A 13 7.74 -24.94 -26.20
C SER A 13 8.49 -24.29 -27.35
N LEU A 14 9.05 -23.11 -27.09
CA LEU A 14 9.83 -22.36 -28.06
C LEU A 14 11.33 -22.55 -27.81
N THR A 15 12.07 -22.79 -28.89
CA THR A 15 13.52 -22.81 -28.90
C THR A 15 14.06 -21.59 -29.62
N LEU A 16 15.09 -20.96 -29.05
CA LEU A 16 15.71 -19.78 -29.63
C LEU A 16 16.75 -20.22 -30.68
N GLN A 17 16.50 -19.91 -31.94
CA GLN A 17 17.47 -20.07 -33.01
C GLN A 17 18.12 -18.73 -33.31
N LYS A 18 19.42 -18.64 -33.05
CA LYS A 18 20.21 -17.43 -33.31
C LYS A 18 20.26 -17.16 -34.81
N GLN A 19 19.80 -15.98 -35.21
CA GLN A 19 19.93 -15.49 -36.59
C GLN A 19 21.19 -14.62 -36.71
N GLN A 20 21.36 -13.69 -35.78
CA GLN A 20 22.50 -12.78 -35.67
C GLN A 20 22.76 -12.48 -34.18
N ASP A 21 23.80 -11.72 -33.87
CA ASP A 21 24.08 -11.34 -32.48
C ASP A 21 22.89 -10.58 -31.88
N GLY A 22 22.39 -11.09 -30.75
CA GLY A 22 21.21 -10.56 -30.06
C GLY A 22 19.86 -10.86 -30.71
N ILE A 23 19.79 -11.38 -31.94
CA ILE A 23 18.52 -11.63 -32.65
C ILE A 23 18.26 -13.12 -32.82
N TYR A 24 17.07 -13.56 -32.41
CA TYR A 24 16.64 -14.94 -32.39
C TYR A 24 15.27 -15.09 -33.04
N THR A 25 15.09 -16.14 -33.84
CA THR A 25 13.76 -16.64 -34.21
C THR A 25 13.34 -17.70 -33.21
N CYS A 26 12.10 -17.62 -32.72
CA CYS A 26 11.56 -18.60 -31.79
C CYS A 26 10.80 -19.68 -32.59
N GLN A 27 11.27 -20.92 -32.53
CA GLN A 27 10.68 -22.06 -33.25
C GLN A 27 10.12 -23.11 -32.28
N SER A 28 8.99 -23.69 -32.64
CA SER A 28 8.42 -24.89 -32.01
C SER A 28 8.76 -26.13 -32.86
N SER A 29 8.64 -27.31 -32.27
CA SER A 29 8.70 -28.59 -33.01
C SER A 29 7.59 -28.73 -34.04
N GLU A 30 6.48 -28.01 -33.84
CA GLU A 30 5.33 -27.97 -34.73
C GLU A 30 5.22 -26.62 -35.43
N GLN A 31 4.64 -26.62 -36.63
CA GLN A 31 4.42 -25.38 -37.38
C GLN A 31 3.36 -24.52 -36.67
N LEU A 32 3.74 -23.31 -36.28
CA LEU A 32 2.85 -22.36 -35.62
C LEU A 32 2.19 -21.42 -36.63
N PRO A 33 0.96 -20.94 -36.37
CA PRO A 33 0.34 -19.84 -37.11
C PRO A 33 0.93 -18.47 -36.73
N LEU A 34 2.13 -18.45 -36.14
CA LEU A 34 2.83 -17.26 -35.64
C LEU A 34 4.28 -17.28 -36.10
N ALA A 35 4.82 -16.12 -36.45
CA ALA A 35 6.24 -15.86 -36.56
C ALA A 35 6.68 -14.99 -35.37
N ILE A 36 7.63 -15.50 -34.57
CA ILE A 36 8.07 -14.85 -33.34
C ILE A 36 9.56 -14.54 -33.44
N THR A 37 9.92 -13.27 -33.32
CA THR A 37 11.30 -12.79 -33.30
C THR A 37 11.59 -12.19 -31.93
N ARG A 38 12.75 -12.51 -31.37
CA ARG A 38 13.23 -12.01 -30.08
C ARG A 38 14.56 -11.32 -30.28
N GLN A 39 14.68 -10.08 -29.81
CA GLN A 39 15.90 -9.30 -29.82
C GLN A 39 16.33 -8.99 -28.39
N VAL A 40 17.62 -9.17 -28.10
CA VAL A 40 18.26 -8.82 -26.83
C VAL A 40 19.31 -7.75 -27.10
N VAL A 41 19.24 -6.65 -26.37
CA VAL A 41 20.20 -5.55 -26.45
C VAL A 41 20.70 -5.22 -25.04
N ASP A 42 22.01 -5.21 -24.84
CA ASP A 42 22.61 -4.68 -23.63
C ASP A 42 22.52 -3.15 -23.63
N LYS A 43 21.95 -2.57 -22.59
CA LYS A 43 21.78 -1.12 -22.43
C LYS A 43 21.98 -0.74 -20.97
N ASP A 44 22.96 0.14 -20.70
CA ASP A 44 23.23 0.67 -19.35
C ASP A 44 23.41 -0.41 -18.28
N GLY A 45 24.06 -1.53 -18.63
CA GLY A 45 24.28 -2.69 -17.74
C GLY A 45 23.05 -3.59 -17.55
N LYS A 46 21.98 -3.36 -18.31
CA LYS A 46 20.72 -4.12 -18.29
C LYS A 46 20.52 -4.82 -19.63
N GLN A 47 19.64 -5.83 -19.66
CA GLN A 47 19.27 -6.51 -20.89
C GLN A 47 17.85 -6.16 -21.30
N ARG A 48 17.71 -5.47 -22.43
CA ARG A 48 16.40 -5.18 -23.02
C ARG A 48 16.01 -6.29 -23.97
N ILE A 49 14.85 -6.88 -23.74
CA ILE A 49 14.26 -7.94 -24.55
C ILE A 49 13.09 -7.34 -25.30
N ASN A 50 13.15 -7.34 -26.63
CA ASN A 50 12.02 -7.01 -27.49
C ASN A 50 11.54 -8.26 -28.23
N VAL A 51 10.25 -8.56 -28.14
CA VAL A 51 9.62 -9.69 -28.82
C VAL A 51 8.57 -9.16 -29.79
N VAL A 52 8.67 -9.56 -31.05
CA VAL A 52 7.66 -9.28 -32.07
C VAL A 52 6.96 -10.58 -32.43
N ILE A 53 5.64 -10.62 -32.23
CA ILE A 53 4.77 -11.75 -32.58
C ILE A 53 3.92 -11.31 -33.76
N LYS A 54 4.10 -11.95 -34.91
CA LYS A 54 3.32 -11.71 -36.13
C LYS A 54 2.41 -12.91 -36.42
N ALA A 55 1.12 -12.65 -36.63
CA ALA A 55 0.16 -13.67 -37.02
C ALA A 55 0.28 -14.02 -38.51
N LEU A 56 0.56 -15.30 -38.79
CA LEU A 56 0.49 -15.88 -40.13
C LEU A 56 -0.93 -16.37 -40.45
N ASP A 57 -1.71 -16.67 -39.42
CA ASP A 57 -3.15 -16.89 -39.46
C ASP A 57 -3.82 -16.27 -38.23
N THR A 58 -5.15 -16.10 -38.27
CA THR A 58 -5.94 -15.56 -37.16
C THR A 58 -5.93 -16.55 -35.99
N VAL A 59 -5.46 -16.11 -34.83
CA VAL A 59 -5.24 -16.99 -33.68
C VAL A 59 -5.46 -16.29 -32.34
N TYR A 60 -5.89 -17.03 -31.34
CA TYR A 60 -5.86 -16.59 -29.95
C TYR A 60 -4.59 -17.11 -29.29
N PHE A 61 -3.78 -16.23 -28.70
CA PHE A 61 -2.46 -16.58 -28.19
C PHE A 61 -2.25 -16.13 -26.75
N ASN A 62 -1.39 -16.88 -26.06
CA ASN A 62 -0.69 -16.48 -24.84
C ASN A 62 0.80 -16.79 -25.00
N TYR A 63 1.66 -15.82 -24.71
CA TYR A 63 3.10 -15.91 -24.84
C TYR A 63 3.76 -15.70 -23.47
N GLY A 64 4.78 -16.49 -23.16
CA GLY A 64 5.53 -16.36 -21.92
C GLY A 64 7.01 -16.72 -22.08
N GLU A 65 7.86 -16.06 -21.31
CA GLU A 65 9.28 -16.37 -21.15
C GLU A 65 9.59 -16.70 -19.68
N GLN A 66 10.68 -17.44 -19.50
CA GLN A 66 11.22 -17.80 -18.19
C GLN A 66 12.72 -17.49 -18.15
N ILE A 67 13.18 -16.88 -17.07
CA ILE A 67 14.59 -16.63 -16.81
C ILE A 67 15.02 -17.40 -15.57
N LYS A 68 15.96 -18.31 -15.79
CA LYS A 68 16.65 -19.02 -14.72
C LYS A 68 17.68 -18.09 -14.08
N THR A 69 17.42 -17.67 -12.84
CA THR A 69 18.30 -16.74 -12.11
C THR A 69 19.63 -17.36 -11.70
N GLY A 70 19.72 -18.70 -11.66
CA GLY A 70 20.85 -19.41 -11.06
C GLY A 70 20.89 -19.32 -9.52
N TYR A 71 19.83 -18.82 -8.90
CA TYR A 71 19.67 -18.77 -7.45
C TYR A 71 18.93 -20.01 -6.96
N ARG A 72 19.35 -20.55 -5.81
CA ARG A 72 18.59 -21.59 -5.10
C ARG A 72 17.35 -20.94 -4.50
N HIS A 73 16.18 -21.55 -4.72
CA HIS A 73 14.90 -20.98 -4.34
C HIS A 73 14.77 -20.73 -2.83
N SER A 74 15.29 -21.64 -2.00
CA SER A 74 15.28 -21.52 -0.54
C SER A 74 16.09 -20.33 0.01
N ASP A 75 16.98 -19.75 -0.79
CA ASP A 75 17.82 -18.61 -0.39
C ASP A 75 17.23 -17.27 -0.84
N CYS A 76 16.08 -17.31 -1.53
CA CYS A 76 15.47 -16.15 -2.13
C CYS A 76 14.35 -15.56 -1.28
N GLN A 77 14.28 -14.24 -1.34
CA GLN A 77 13.14 -13.44 -0.95
C GLN A 77 12.62 -12.71 -2.20
N PHE A 78 11.30 -12.54 -2.31
CA PHE A 78 10.67 -12.04 -3.52
C PHE A 78 10.07 -10.66 -3.32
N TYR A 79 10.03 -9.86 -4.38
CA TYR A 79 9.42 -8.54 -4.37
C TYR A 79 8.59 -8.34 -5.63
N MET A 80 7.30 -8.08 -5.43
CA MET A 80 6.36 -7.58 -6.45
C MET A 80 5.69 -6.33 -5.88
N PRO A 81 5.97 -5.12 -6.40
CA PRO A 81 5.56 -3.85 -5.79
C PRO A 81 4.07 -3.79 -5.43
N GLY A 82 3.76 -3.46 -4.17
CA GLY A 82 2.39 -3.35 -3.67
C GLY A 82 1.63 -4.67 -3.46
N PHE A 83 2.27 -5.82 -3.68
CA PHE A 83 1.59 -7.13 -3.65
C PHE A 83 2.37 -8.26 -2.98
N TRP A 84 3.71 -8.24 -3.04
CA TRP A 84 4.53 -9.32 -2.50
C TRP A 84 5.84 -8.84 -1.88
N TYR A 85 6.08 -9.26 -0.64
CA TYR A 85 7.26 -8.91 0.15
C TYR A 85 7.82 -10.14 0.87
N ARG A 86 9.01 -10.57 0.45
CA ARG A 86 9.73 -11.77 0.91
C ARG A 86 8.94 -13.05 0.58
N GLN A 87 8.10 -13.49 1.51
CA GLN A 87 7.32 -14.73 1.43
C GLN A 87 5.84 -14.51 1.79
N ASN A 88 5.46 -13.27 2.13
CA ASN A 88 4.13 -12.90 2.62
C ASN A 88 3.62 -13.76 3.80
N LEU A 89 4.52 -14.22 4.69
CA LEU A 89 4.15 -15.16 5.76
C LEU A 89 3.37 -14.51 6.91
N ARG A 90 3.26 -13.17 6.97
CA ARG A 90 2.31 -12.51 7.88
C ARG A 90 0.88 -12.73 7.42
N SER A 91 0.66 -12.81 6.11
CA SER A 91 -0.63 -13.02 5.48
C SER A 91 -1.20 -14.42 5.78
N PRO A 92 -2.53 -14.58 5.91
CA PRO A 92 -3.15 -15.89 6.07
C PRO A 92 -3.14 -16.69 4.75
N GLU A 93 -3.40 -17.99 4.82
CA GLU A 93 -3.45 -18.91 3.66
C GLU A 93 -4.41 -18.43 2.55
N LYS A 94 -5.50 -17.76 2.93
CA LYS A 94 -6.48 -17.19 1.98
C LYS A 94 -6.02 -15.90 1.29
N ALA A 95 -4.76 -15.52 1.46
CA ALA A 95 -4.11 -14.42 0.76
C ALA A 95 -2.84 -14.92 0.04
N PRO A 96 -2.39 -14.22 -1.02
CA PRO A 96 -1.19 -14.61 -1.77
C PRO A 96 0.05 -14.71 -0.87
N SER A 97 0.52 -15.94 -0.62
CA SER A 97 1.61 -16.22 0.32
C SER A 97 2.21 -17.61 0.14
N PHE A 98 3.35 -17.84 0.79
CA PHE A 98 4.02 -19.15 0.86
C PHE A 98 3.21 -20.22 1.60
N HIS A 99 2.17 -19.85 2.35
CA HIS A 99 1.23 -20.84 2.91
C HIS A 99 0.47 -21.60 1.81
N THR A 100 0.19 -20.93 0.68
CA THR A 100 -0.53 -21.53 -0.45
C THR A 100 0.42 -22.08 -1.52
N SER A 101 1.51 -21.38 -1.84
CA SER A 101 2.47 -21.79 -2.87
C SER A 101 3.77 -20.99 -2.76
N ASP A 102 4.89 -21.62 -3.09
CA ASP A 102 6.21 -20.97 -3.24
C ASP A 102 6.48 -20.46 -4.66
N SER A 103 5.46 -20.52 -5.53
CA SER A 103 5.49 -20.08 -6.92
C SER A 103 4.23 -19.27 -7.21
N TRP A 104 4.38 -18.05 -7.73
CA TRP A 104 3.28 -17.12 -8.00
C TRP A 104 3.50 -16.33 -9.27
N LEU A 105 2.49 -16.33 -10.14
CA LEU A 105 2.34 -15.44 -11.28
C LEU A 105 1.13 -14.54 -11.03
N VAL A 106 1.24 -13.27 -11.36
CA VAL A 106 0.19 -12.27 -11.12
C VAL A 106 0.01 -11.37 -12.33
N ARG A 107 -1.22 -10.86 -12.49
CA ARG A 107 -1.49 -9.81 -13.47
C ARG A 107 -0.68 -8.56 -13.12
N GLU A 108 -0.17 -7.88 -14.14
CA GLU A 108 0.62 -6.66 -13.99
C GLU A 108 -0.16 -5.54 -13.28
N ASP A 109 -1.47 -5.44 -13.51
CA ASP A 109 -2.37 -4.43 -12.92
C ASP A 109 -2.65 -4.61 -11.41
N ARG A 110 -2.17 -5.70 -10.80
CA ARG A 110 -2.15 -5.87 -9.33
C ARG A 110 -1.01 -5.09 -8.67
N LEU A 111 0.01 -4.75 -9.45
CA LEU A 111 1.29 -4.27 -8.96
C LEU A 111 1.42 -2.76 -9.08
N SER A 112 2.04 -2.15 -8.07
CA SER A 112 2.38 -0.71 -8.09
C SER A 112 3.40 -0.38 -9.18
N THR A 113 4.10 -1.37 -9.71
CA THR A 113 4.88 -1.34 -10.95
C THR A 113 4.87 -2.75 -11.55
N PRO A 114 4.76 -2.95 -12.88
CA PRO A 114 4.77 -4.28 -13.53
C PRO A 114 6.18 -4.92 -13.49
N LEU A 115 6.63 -5.28 -12.29
CA LEU A 115 7.98 -5.77 -12.01
C LEU A 115 7.92 -6.94 -11.01
N THR A 116 8.76 -7.95 -11.25
CA THR A 116 9.11 -8.95 -10.22
C THR A 116 10.61 -8.96 -10.00
N ALA A 117 11.02 -9.07 -8.73
CA ALA A 117 12.41 -9.25 -8.32
C ALA A 117 12.58 -10.47 -7.39
N ALA A 118 13.74 -11.12 -7.52
CA ALA A 118 14.21 -12.17 -6.63
C ALA A 118 15.55 -11.76 -6.02
N PHE A 119 15.55 -11.56 -4.70
CA PHE A 119 16.72 -11.23 -3.90
C PHE A 119 17.32 -12.50 -3.28
N ASN A 120 18.57 -12.82 -3.59
CA ASN A 120 19.33 -13.87 -2.94
C ASN A 120 20.13 -13.29 -1.78
N SER A 121 19.68 -13.55 -0.55
CA SER A 121 20.29 -13.01 0.66
C SER A 121 21.70 -13.55 0.91
N SER A 122 21.98 -14.79 0.50
CA SER A 122 23.31 -15.41 0.67
C SER A 122 24.39 -14.80 -0.23
N LYS A 123 23.98 -14.26 -1.40
CA LYS A 123 24.87 -13.64 -2.38
C LYS A 123 24.86 -12.12 -2.35
N GLY A 124 23.87 -11.51 -1.70
CA GLY A 124 23.68 -10.06 -1.71
C GLY A 124 23.35 -9.52 -3.11
N LYS A 125 22.54 -10.27 -3.88
CA LYS A 125 22.19 -9.95 -5.28
C LYS A 125 20.69 -10.03 -5.51
N SER A 126 20.16 -9.14 -6.33
CA SER A 126 18.76 -9.15 -6.78
C SER A 126 18.69 -9.13 -8.29
N MET A 127 17.92 -10.06 -8.86
CA MET A 127 17.57 -10.07 -10.28
C MET A 127 16.11 -9.65 -10.45
N SER A 128 15.80 -8.78 -11.41
CA SER A 128 14.45 -8.32 -11.67
C SER A 128 14.10 -8.29 -13.15
N VAL A 129 12.82 -8.46 -13.46
CA VAL A 129 12.23 -8.21 -14.78
C VAL A 129 11.11 -7.17 -14.66
N ILE A 130 11.17 -6.13 -15.48
CA ILE A 130 10.13 -5.11 -15.63
C ILE A 130 9.63 -5.10 -17.06
N ARG A 131 8.34 -4.85 -17.25
CA ARG A 131 7.77 -4.57 -18.57
C ARG A 131 7.71 -3.06 -18.82
N ILE A 132 8.19 -2.63 -19.98
CA ILE A 132 8.36 -1.21 -20.34
C ILE A 132 7.59 -0.84 -21.61
N ASP A 133 6.45 -1.52 -21.82
CA ASP A 133 5.52 -1.23 -22.92
C ASP A 133 4.61 -0.03 -22.61
N GLN A 134 3.80 0.35 -23.60
CA GLN A 134 2.68 1.25 -23.41
C GLN A 134 1.46 0.48 -22.86
N PHE A 135 0.93 0.91 -21.72
CA PHE A 135 -0.20 0.29 -21.03
C PHE A 135 -1.48 1.12 -21.21
N ASP A 136 -2.09 1.09 -22.40
CA ASP A 136 -3.20 2.00 -22.76
C ASP A 136 -4.53 1.30 -23.10
N LYS A 137 -4.56 -0.03 -23.03
CA LYS A 137 -5.72 -0.84 -23.40
C LYS A 137 -6.05 -1.85 -22.32
N GLU A 138 -7.34 -1.97 -22.01
CA GLU A 138 -7.87 -3.07 -21.23
C GLU A 138 -9.26 -3.44 -21.76
N ALA A 139 -9.57 -4.74 -21.73
CA ALA A 139 -10.84 -5.29 -22.16
C ALA A 139 -11.46 -6.14 -21.06
N LEU A 140 -12.79 -6.16 -21.00
CA LEU A 140 -13.52 -6.99 -20.06
C LEU A 140 -13.32 -8.48 -20.38
N ALA A 141 -13.35 -9.29 -19.33
CA ALA A 141 -13.39 -10.73 -19.41
C ALA A 141 -14.66 -11.24 -18.70
N THR A 142 -15.40 -12.14 -19.34
CA THR A 142 -16.63 -12.70 -18.78
C THR A 142 -16.36 -13.73 -17.68
N HIS A 143 -15.20 -14.39 -17.73
CA HIS A 143 -14.77 -15.43 -16.80
C HIS A 143 -13.56 -14.96 -15.99
N LYS A 144 -13.42 -15.47 -14.76
CA LYS A 144 -12.36 -15.08 -13.80
C LYS A 144 -11.43 -16.24 -13.40
N GLU A 145 -11.58 -17.39 -14.05
CA GLU A 145 -10.83 -18.61 -13.79
C GLU A 145 -10.73 -19.45 -15.08
N GLY A 146 -9.71 -20.31 -15.15
CA GLY A 146 -9.45 -21.17 -16.30
C GLY A 146 -8.88 -20.41 -17.50
N GLU A 147 -9.09 -20.96 -18.69
CA GLU A 147 -8.69 -20.33 -19.95
C GLU A 147 -9.74 -19.31 -20.39
N VAL A 148 -9.32 -18.06 -20.56
CA VAL A 148 -10.23 -16.95 -20.83
C VAL A 148 -9.83 -16.22 -22.10
N ILE A 149 -10.77 -16.02 -23.01
CA ILE A 149 -10.57 -15.14 -24.18
C ILE A 149 -11.00 -13.73 -23.78
N VAL A 150 -10.10 -12.75 -23.90
CA VAL A 150 -10.44 -11.34 -23.65
C VAL A 150 -11.38 -10.82 -24.73
N SER A 151 -12.35 -9.97 -24.35
CA SER A 151 -13.38 -9.49 -25.29
C SER A 151 -12.87 -8.49 -26.34
N GLY A 152 -11.64 -8.00 -26.17
CA GLY A 152 -11.00 -7.00 -27.00
C GLY A 152 -9.48 -7.01 -26.81
N GLU A 153 -8.83 -5.88 -27.10
CA GLU A 153 -7.40 -5.72 -26.86
C GLU A 153 -7.11 -5.38 -25.39
N THR A 154 -6.10 -6.03 -24.82
CA THR A 154 -5.50 -5.68 -23.54
C THR A 154 -4.02 -5.35 -23.74
N SER A 155 -3.49 -4.51 -22.87
CA SER A 155 -2.05 -4.28 -22.72
C SER A 155 -1.48 -5.00 -21.49
N ILE A 156 -2.33 -5.57 -20.64
CA ILE A 156 -1.98 -6.22 -19.38
C ILE A 156 -1.43 -7.62 -19.63
N GLY A 157 -0.19 -7.83 -19.18
CA GLY A 157 0.49 -9.10 -19.13
C GLY A 157 0.56 -9.64 -17.72
N TYR A 158 1.56 -10.47 -17.47
CA TYR A 158 1.84 -11.03 -16.16
C TYR A 158 3.33 -11.10 -15.88
N THR A 159 3.66 -11.14 -14.60
CA THR A 159 5.01 -11.38 -14.09
C THR A 159 4.92 -12.16 -12.79
N GLY A 160 6.03 -12.75 -12.36
CA GLY A 160 6.09 -13.52 -11.14
C GLY A 160 7.36 -14.33 -10.99
N PHE A 161 7.35 -15.22 -10.00
CA PHE A 161 8.46 -16.09 -9.67
C PHE A 161 7.98 -17.54 -9.47
N GLU A 162 8.85 -18.49 -9.79
CA GLU A 162 8.55 -19.92 -9.69
C GLU A 162 9.74 -20.68 -9.08
N ASN A 163 9.43 -21.78 -8.39
CA ASN A 163 10.38 -22.78 -7.94
C ASN A 163 10.43 -23.93 -8.96
N ILE A 164 11.41 -23.89 -9.87
CA ILE A 164 11.57 -24.93 -10.89
C ILE A 164 12.79 -25.79 -10.53
N GLY A 165 12.53 -26.97 -9.97
CA GLY A 165 13.59 -27.91 -9.59
C GLY A 165 14.53 -27.37 -8.52
N GLY A 166 14.04 -26.56 -7.58
CA GLY A 166 14.83 -25.93 -6.52
C GLY A 166 15.53 -24.63 -6.94
N MET A 167 15.36 -24.19 -8.19
CA MET A 167 15.91 -22.95 -8.72
C MET A 167 14.83 -21.87 -8.80
N THR A 168 15.17 -20.65 -8.43
CA THR A 168 14.32 -19.48 -8.66
C THR A 168 14.29 -19.14 -10.16
N VAL A 169 13.08 -19.06 -10.70
CA VAL A 169 12.82 -18.61 -12.07
C VAL A 169 11.94 -17.37 -12.02
N LEU A 170 12.30 -16.34 -12.80
CA LEU A 170 11.41 -15.20 -13.06
C LEU A 170 10.61 -15.49 -14.32
N SER A 171 9.30 -15.38 -14.26
CA SER A 171 8.38 -15.77 -15.32
C SER A 171 7.47 -14.61 -15.67
N TYR A 172 7.37 -14.29 -16.96
CA TYR A 172 6.65 -13.11 -17.45
C TYR A 172 6.08 -13.37 -18.84
N GLY A 173 5.03 -12.64 -19.22
CA GLY A 173 4.37 -12.89 -20.49
C GLY A 173 3.15 -12.00 -20.76
N PHE A 174 2.44 -12.33 -21.85
CA PHE A 174 1.30 -11.59 -22.36
C PHE A 174 0.34 -12.48 -23.19
N PRO A 175 -1.00 -12.32 -23.07
CA PRO A 175 -1.69 -11.48 -22.09
C PRO A 175 -1.66 -12.13 -20.70
N TYR A 176 -2.32 -11.52 -19.73
CA TYR A 176 -2.18 -11.86 -18.32
C TYR A 176 -2.48 -13.33 -17.95
N LYS A 177 -1.87 -13.75 -16.84
CA LYS A 177 -2.01 -15.06 -16.21
C LYS A 177 -1.87 -14.88 -14.70
N GLU A 178 -2.66 -15.61 -13.92
CA GLU A 178 -2.45 -15.75 -12.48
C GLU A 178 -2.40 -17.22 -12.11
N ALA A 179 -1.37 -17.60 -11.35
CA ALA A 179 -1.15 -18.97 -10.93
C ALA A 179 -0.40 -19.00 -9.59
N PRO A 180 -0.65 -20.00 -8.73
CA PRO A 180 -1.61 -21.10 -8.90
C PRO A 180 -3.06 -20.68 -8.59
N LYS A 181 -3.26 -19.45 -8.11
CA LYS A 181 -4.55 -18.89 -7.74
C LYS A 181 -4.68 -17.45 -8.26
N THR A 182 -5.91 -17.02 -8.45
CA THR A 182 -6.27 -15.64 -8.77
C THR A 182 -6.73 -14.91 -7.51
N TYR A 183 -6.21 -13.72 -7.25
CA TYR A 183 -6.73 -12.87 -6.18
C TYR A 183 -8.02 -12.17 -6.63
N ILE A 184 -9.10 -12.31 -5.87
CA ILE A 184 -10.41 -11.70 -6.20
C ILE A 184 -10.70 -10.49 -5.31
N ARG A 185 -10.57 -10.67 -4.00
CA ARG A 185 -10.79 -9.66 -2.95
C ARG A 185 -10.26 -10.22 -1.63
N LYS A 186 -10.36 -9.42 -0.56
CA LYS A 186 -9.98 -9.81 0.80
C LYS A 186 -10.33 -11.26 1.14
N LEU A 187 -9.31 -12.03 1.50
CA LEU A 187 -9.39 -13.45 1.91
C LEU A 187 -10.10 -14.38 0.91
N THR A 188 -10.11 -14.01 -0.37
CA THR A 188 -10.79 -14.76 -1.43
C THR A 188 -9.84 -15.01 -2.60
N LEU A 189 -9.38 -16.25 -2.72
CA LEU A 189 -8.61 -16.75 -3.86
C LEU A 189 -9.48 -17.66 -4.73
N ALA A 190 -9.43 -17.46 -6.04
CA ALA A 190 -10.03 -18.33 -7.04
C ALA A 190 -8.97 -19.25 -7.68
N PRO A 191 -9.36 -20.31 -8.42
CA PRO A 191 -8.46 -21.05 -9.30
C PRO A 191 -7.68 -20.12 -10.26
N SER A 192 -6.58 -20.63 -10.81
CA SER A 192 -5.74 -19.91 -11.77
C SER A 192 -6.52 -19.45 -13.01
N VAL A 193 -6.03 -18.38 -13.65
CA VAL A 193 -6.55 -17.88 -14.92
C VAL A 193 -5.42 -17.73 -15.94
N GLU A 194 -5.66 -18.08 -17.20
CA GLU A 194 -4.77 -17.82 -18.34
C GLU A 194 -5.56 -17.13 -19.44
N ALA A 195 -5.22 -15.89 -19.76
CA ALA A 195 -5.91 -15.12 -20.77
C ALA A 195 -5.36 -15.37 -22.18
N PHE A 196 -6.19 -15.18 -23.19
CA PHE A 196 -5.84 -15.30 -24.60
C PHE A 196 -6.40 -14.12 -25.38
N GLN A 197 -5.54 -13.46 -26.16
CA GLN A 197 -5.91 -12.33 -27.01
C GLN A 197 -5.94 -12.75 -28.47
N LEU A 198 -6.92 -12.22 -29.22
CA LEU A 198 -6.99 -12.38 -30.67
C LEU A 198 -5.87 -11.59 -31.35
N LEU A 199 -5.11 -12.23 -32.23
CA LEU A 199 -4.23 -11.59 -33.20
C LEU A 199 -4.71 -12.00 -34.60
N ARG A 200 -5.12 -11.04 -35.43
CA ARG A 200 -5.64 -11.34 -36.77
C ARG A 200 -4.50 -11.60 -37.73
N LYS A 201 -4.76 -12.40 -38.75
CA LYS A 201 -3.79 -12.68 -39.81
C LYS A 201 -3.21 -11.38 -40.38
N GLY A 202 -1.88 -11.29 -40.39
CA GLY A 202 -1.14 -10.13 -40.87
C GLY A 202 -0.77 -9.12 -39.78
N ASP A 203 -1.49 -9.11 -38.66
CA ASP A 203 -1.22 -8.22 -37.54
C ASP A 203 0.04 -8.66 -36.76
N SER A 204 0.61 -7.72 -36.04
CA SER A 204 1.75 -7.96 -35.16
C SER A 204 1.63 -7.18 -33.86
N ILE A 205 2.15 -7.76 -32.79
CA ILE A 205 2.34 -7.09 -31.51
C ILE A 205 3.84 -7.08 -31.16
N SER A 206 4.29 -6.00 -30.53
CA SER A 206 5.64 -5.83 -29.99
C SER A 206 5.55 -5.75 -28.47
N LEU A 207 6.40 -6.50 -27.78
CA LEU A 207 6.42 -6.61 -26.32
C LEU A 207 7.85 -6.35 -25.83
N THR A 208 8.01 -5.52 -24.81
CA THR A 208 9.33 -5.11 -24.33
C THR A 208 9.49 -5.29 -22.83
N TRP A 209 10.50 -6.05 -22.45
CA TRP A 209 10.94 -6.22 -21.06
C TRP A 209 12.39 -5.77 -20.88
N GLU A 210 12.75 -5.44 -19.64
CA GLU A 210 14.11 -5.13 -19.26
C GLU A 210 14.49 -5.95 -18.02
N LEU A 211 15.68 -6.56 -18.09
CA LEU A 211 16.28 -7.33 -17.01
C LEU A 211 17.39 -6.55 -16.36
N SER A 212 17.44 -6.63 -15.04
CA SER A 212 18.49 -6.01 -14.25
C SER A 212 18.97 -6.98 -13.18
N GLU A 213 20.28 -7.01 -12.93
CA GLU A 213 20.86 -7.63 -11.74
C GLU A 213 21.62 -6.55 -10.97
N ILE A 214 21.34 -6.43 -9.68
CA ILE A 214 21.96 -5.43 -8.80
C ILE A 214 22.50 -6.11 -7.54
N ASP A 215 23.52 -5.52 -6.94
CA ASP A 215 23.94 -5.86 -5.58
C ASP A 215 23.00 -5.19 -4.56
N ALA A 216 22.69 -5.88 -3.46
CA ALA A 216 21.94 -5.31 -2.33
C ALA A 216 22.36 -6.02 -1.05
N ALA A 217 22.66 -5.26 0.01
CA ALA A 217 23.13 -5.81 1.27
C ALA A 217 22.03 -6.53 2.05
N ASP A 218 20.79 -6.03 1.96
CA ASP A 218 19.62 -6.60 2.61
C ASP A 218 18.36 -6.42 1.75
N PHE A 219 17.24 -7.00 2.20
CA PHE A 219 15.97 -6.90 1.48
C PHE A 219 15.44 -5.46 1.40
N SER A 220 15.75 -4.62 2.38
CA SER A 220 15.33 -3.22 2.36
C SER A 220 16.05 -2.44 1.27
N GLU A 221 17.35 -2.67 1.10
CA GLU A 221 18.13 -2.07 0.02
C GLU A 221 17.67 -2.62 -1.34
N CYS A 222 17.31 -3.90 -1.42
CA CYS A 222 16.66 -4.45 -2.62
C CYS A 222 15.38 -3.67 -2.96
N VAL A 223 14.46 -3.48 -2.00
CA VAL A 223 13.23 -2.71 -2.22
C VAL A 223 13.54 -1.27 -2.63
N GLN A 224 14.47 -0.59 -1.96
CA GLN A 224 14.89 0.78 -2.29
C GLN A 224 15.42 0.87 -3.73
N ARG A 225 16.46 0.10 -4.06
CA ARG A 225 17.15 0.19 -5.35
C ARG A 225 16.24 -0.23 -6.50
N THR A 226 15.38 -1.24 -6.28
CA THR A 226 14.37 -1.63 -7.26
C THR A 226 13.29 -0.58 -7.43
N TRP A 227 12.85 0.09 -6.36
CA TRP A 227 11.89 1.20 -6.47
C TRP A 227 12.50 2.41 -7.21
N GLU A 228 13.73 2.80 -6.91
CA GLU A 228 14.46 3.85 -7.63
C GLU A 228 14.55 3.50 -9.13
N TYR A 229 14.87 2.26 -9.45
CA TYR A 229 14.87 1.77 -10.83
C TYR A 229 13.48 1.87 -11.48
N CYS A 230 12.41 1.48 -10.79
CA CYS A 230 11.04 1.59 -11.29
C CYS A 230 10.67 3.05 -11.58
N TYR A 231 10.93 3.94 -10.62
CA TYR A 231 10.65 5.37 -10.73
C TYR A 231 11.41 6.00 -11.90
N ASP A 232 12.71 5.71 -12.01
CA ASP A 232 13.55 6.21 -13.09
C ASP A 232 13.24 5.59 -14.45
N THR A 233 12.58 4.44 -14.50
CA THR A 233 12.16 3.82 -15.77
C THR A 233 10.83 4.40 -16.24
N ASN A 234 9.87 4.53 -15.34
CA ASN A 234 8.51 4.97 -15.68
C ASN A 234 8.38 6.50 -15.72
N HIS A 235 9.28 7.22 -15.04
CA HIS A 235 9.29 8.68 -14.96
C HIS A 235 7.89 9.27 -14.70
N PRO A 236 7.20 8.86 -13.60
CA PRO A 236 5.83 9.30 -13.36
C PRO A 236 5.75 10.82 -13.33
N GLN A 237 4.84 11.37 -14.13
CA GLN A 237 4.61 12.82 -14.19
C GLN A 237 3.44 13.21 -13.29
N PRO A 238 3.38 14.45 -12.77
CA PRO A 238 2.19 14.95 -12.11
C PRO A 238 0.92 14.72 -12.94
N VAL A 239 -0.19 14.39 -12.29
CA VAL A 239 -1.48 14.23 -12.98
C VAL A 239 -2.02 15.60 -13.34
N ASN A 240 -2.27 15.83 -14.64
CA ASN A 240 -2.93 17.05 -15.08
C ASN A 240 -4.41 16.96 -14.72
N THR A 241 -4.86 17.81 -13.81
CA THR A 241 -6.23 17.84 -13.28
C THR A 241 -6.78 19.26 -13.36
N PRO A 242 -8.07 19.44 -13.74
CA PRO A 242 -8.71 20.75 -13.73
C PRO A 242 -9.03 21.23 -12.31
N TYR A 243 -8.87 20.38 -11.28
CA TYR A 243 -9.23 20.69 -9.90
C TYR A 243 -8.07 21.34 -9.15
N THR A 244 -8.35 22.45 -8.48
CA THR A 244 -7.41 23.09 -7.54
C THR A 244 -7.57 22.51 -6.13
N VAL A 245 -6.55 22.68 -5.29
CA VAL A 245 -6.61 22.29 -3.87
C VAL A 245 -7.80 22.95 -3.17
N ASP A 246 -8.02 24.25 -3.40
CA ASP A 246 -9.13 24.99 -2.80
C ASP A 246 -10.48 24.44 -3.24
N ARG A 247 -10.64 24.13 -4.54
CA ARG A 247 -11.88 23.54 -5.05
C ARG A 247 -12.13 22.15 -4.46
N MET A 248 -11.09 21.33 -4.33
CA MET A 248 -11.23 20.01 -3.74
C MET A 248 -11.59 20.10 -2.25
N LYS A 249 -10.97 21.00 -1.49
CA LYS A 249 -11.31 21.24 -0.08
C LYS A 249 -12.74 21.74 0.08
N ASP A 250 -13.18 22.68 -0.75
CA ASP A 250 -14.56 23.19 -0.79
C ASP A 250 -15.56 22.05 -0.99
N VAL A 251 -15.39 21.25 -2.05
CA VAL A 251 -16.29 20.13 -2.35
C VAL A 251 -16.27 19.06 -1.24
N LEU A 252 -15.08 18.66 -0.79
CA LEU A 252 -14.94 17.62 0.23
C LEU A 252 -15.45 18.08 1.61
N SER A 253 -15.42 19.37 1.92
CA SER A 253 -15.93 19.91 3.18
C SER A 253 -17.44 19.73 3.36
N ASN A 254 -18.20 19.50 2.27
CA ASN A 254 -19.62 19.15 2.35
C ASN A 254 -19.84 17.83 3.08
N PHE A 255 -18.84 16.93 3.12
CA PHE A 255 -18.89 15.77 3.99
C PHE A 255 -19.25 16.16 5.43
N PHE A 256 -18.64 17.19 6.00
CA PHE A 256 -18.91 17.61 7.39
C PHE A 256 -20.32 18.16 7.60
N VAL A 257 -20.95 18.70 6.56
CA VAL A 257 -22.33 19.19 6.64
C VAL A 257 -23.30 18.03 6.60
N GLU A 258 -23.20 17.20 5.55
CA GLU A 258 -24.17 16.14 5.28
C GLU A 258 -24.07 14.98 6.27
N SER A 259 -22.86 14.73 6.79
CA SER A 259 -22.61 13.61 7.70
C SER A 259 -22.79 13.93 9.18
N TYR A 260 -23.11 15.17 9.56
CA TYR A 260 -23.19 15.54 10.96
C TYR A 260 -24.35 14.86 11.69
N VAL A 261 -24.03 14.13 12.75
CA VAL A 261 -25.01 13.44 13.62
C VAL A 261 -25.01 14.10 14.99
N ASN A 262 -26.18 14.66 15.36
CA ASN A 262 -26.43 15.33 16.65
C ASN A 262 -27.60 14.73 17.44
N THR A 263 -28.03 13.53 17.08
CA THR A 263 -29.18 12.82 17.68
C THR A 263 -28.75 11.80 18.75
N THR A 264 -27.46 11.73 19.06
CA THR A 264 -26.83 10.76 19.97
C THR A 264 -26.07 11.49 21.08
N PRO A 265 -25.75 10.84 22.23
CA PRO A 265 -25.05 11.51 23.33
C PRO A 265 -23.68 12.10 22.97
N THR A 266 -22.92 11.45 22.08
CA THR A 266 -21.70 12.01 21.51
C THR A 266 -21.98 12.33 20.05
N HIS A 267 -21.78 13.58 19.65
CA HIS A 267 -21.92 13.99 18.26
C HIS A 267 -20.70 13.55 17.45
N TYR A 268 -20.89 13.33 16.15
CA TYR A 268 -19.81 12.90 15.24
C TYR A 268 -20.19 13.20 13.78
N TYR A 269 -19.24 12.95 12.88
CA TYR A 269 -19.47 12.90 11.44
C TYR A 269 -19.56 11.43 10.99
N SER A 270 -20.69 11.06 10.42
CA SER A 270 -20.99 9.70 9.96
C SER A 270 -20.18 9.33 8.72
N GLY A 271 -19.23 8.40 8.86
CA GLY A 271 -18.47 7.85 7.73
C GLY A 271 -18.18 6.35 7.83
N VAL A 272 -18.47 5.72 8.97
CA VAL A 272 -18.21 4.30 9.21
C VAL A 272 -19.43 3.49 8.80
N GLU A 273 -19.22 2.35 8.14
CA GLU A 273 -20.29 1.48 7.59
C GLU A 273 -21.23 2.15 6.57
N LEU A 274 -20.82 3.28 6.00
CA LEU A 274 -21.61 4.00 5.00
C LEU A 274 -21.76 3.18 3.71
N LYS A 275 -22.99 3.13 3.19
CA LYS A 275 -23.29 2.52 1.90
C LYS A 275 -23.11 3.57 0.79
N THR A 276 -22.20 3.31 -0.14
CA THR A 276 -21.95 4.22 -1.27
C THR A 276 -23.17 4.45 -2.16
N ALA A 277 -24.15 3.54 -2.15
CA ALA A 277 -25.37 3.66 -2.94
C ALA A 277 -26.38 4.69 -2.39
N THR A 278 -26.41 4.91 -1.08
CA THR A 278 -27.40 5.81 -0.43
C THR A 278 -26.76 6.98 0.29
N CYS A 279 -25.53 6.80 0.78
CA CYS A 279 -24.81 7.77 1.61
C CYS A 279 -25.56 8.14 2.90
N ASP A 280 -26.44 7.26 3.38
CA ASP A 280 -27.19 7.50 4.62
C ASP A 280 -26.25 7.58 5.83
N ASN A 281 -26.60 8.46 6.78
CA ASN A 281 -25.92 8.54 8.05
C ASN A 281 -26.11 7.26 8.87
N THR A 282 -25.02 6.79 9.47
CA THR A 282 -24.98 5.60 10.33
C THR A 282 -24.92 5.98 11.80
N ASP A 283 -25.22 5.04 12.69
CA ASP A 283 -25.17 5.21 14.14
C ASP A 283 -23.79 4.93 14.75
N VAL A 284 -22.73 4.95 13.92
CA VAL A 284 -21.41 4.47 14.30
C VAL A 284 -20.42 5.62 14.44
N ALA A 285 -20.01 5.89 15.69
CA ALA A 285 -18.90 6.80 15.98
C ALA A 285 -17.61 6.00 16.20
N GLU A 286 -16.54 6.36 15.50
CA GLU A 286 -15.21 5.76 15.68
C GLU A 286 -14.14 6.84 15.88
N VAL A 287 -13.34 6.74 16.94
CA VAL A 287 -12.37 7.79 17.33
C VAL A 287 -11.18 7.91 16.38
N GLY A 288 -10.75 6.78 15.82
CA GLY A 288 -9.62 6.65 14.90
C GLY A 288 -9.98 5.80 13.68
N PHE A 289 -8.98 5.18 13.07
CA PHE A 289 -9.07 4.34 11.89
C PHE A 289 -9.86 5.00 10.73
N VAL A 290 -11.07 4.54 10.43
CA VAL A 290 -11.89 5.05 9.32
C VAL A 290 -12.73 6.24 9.78
N GLY A 291 -13.31 6.20 10.98
CA GLY A 291 -14.23 7.25 11.44
C GLY A 291 -13.54 8.55 11.86
N ARG A 292 -12.39 8.46 12.55
CA ARG A 292 -11.54 9.62 12.92
C ARG A 292 -12.32 10.81 13.48
N THR A 293 -13.33 10.55 14.32
CA THR A 293 -14.33 11.53 14.78
C THR A 293 -13.70 12.85 15.22
N LEU A 294 -12.68 12.78 16.08
CA LEU A 294 -12.02 13.97 16.65
C LEU A 294 -11.12 14.70 15.63
N LEU A 295 -10.47 13.98 14.71
CA LEU A 295 -9.63 14.60 13.68
C LEU A 295 -10.50 15.29 12.63
N ASN A 296 -11.63 14.67 12.26
CA ASN A 296 -12.60 15.29 11.35
C ASN A 296 -13.24 16.53 11.98
N ALA A 297 -13.54 16.52 13.29
CA ALA A 297 -13.95 17.72 14.02
C ALA A 297 -12.89 18.82 13.98
N PHE A 298 -11.61 18.48 14.20
CA PHE A 298 -10.52 19.44 14.07
C PHE A 298 -10.42 20.04 12.65
N ASN A 299 -10.46 19.19 11.61
CA ASN A 299 -10.41 19.63 10.21
C ASN A 299 -11.60 20.54 9.85
N ALA A 300 -12.80 20.21 10.32
CA ALA A 300 -13.99 21.03 10.12
C ALA A 300 -13.90 22.38 10.85
N LEU A 301 -13.35 22.40 12.07
CA LEU A 301 -13.11 23.63 12.83
C LEU A 301 -12.11 24.55 12.12
N GLU A 302 -10.96 24.00 11.72
CA GLU A 302 -9.91 24.77 11.05
C GLU A 302 -10.40 25.32 9.72
N TYR A 303 -10.93 24.44 8.85
CA TYR A 303 -11.43 24.84 7.53
C TYR A 303 -12.62 25.80 7.65
N GLY A 304 -13.56 25.52 8.55
CA GLY A 304 -14.73 26.37 8.79
C GLY A 304 -14.35 27.77 9.27
N SER A 305 -13.32 27.89 10.10
CA SER A 305 -12.81 29.18 10.55
C SER A 305 -12.07 29.93 9.43
N GLN A 306 -11.33 29.21 8.58
CA GLN A 306 -10.60 29.82 7.45
C GLN A 306 -11.51 30.32 6.33
N GLN A 307 -12.68 29.69 6.14
CA GLN A 307 -13.63 29.99 5.07
C GLN A 307 -14.91 30.69 5.55
N ASP A 308 -14.93 31.18 6.79
CA ASP A 308 -16.10 31.83 7.40
C ASP A 308 -17.39 30.98 7.31
N ARG A 309 -17.28 29.67 7.57
CA ARG A 309 -18.39 28.70 7.57
C ARG A 309 -18.83 28.35 9.01
N PRO A 310 -19.73 29.13 9.63
CA PRO A 310 -20.08 28.96 11.05
C PRO A 310 -20.74 27.60 11.35
N GLU A 311 -21.41 26.98 10.39
CA GLU A 311 -22.02 25.65 10.54
C GLU A 311 -20.98 24.54 10.81
N LEU A 312 -19.80 24.63 10.19
CA LEU A 312 -18.70 23.70 10.43
C LEU A 312 -18.06 23.94 11.79
N VAL A 313 -17.84 25.22 12.14
CA VAL A 313 -17.31 25.61 13.45
C VAL A 313 -18.23 25.15 14.59
N ASN A 314 -19.55 25.34 14.43
CA ASN A 314 -20.53 24.97 15.44
C ASN A 314 -20.63 23.45 15.62
N SER A 315 -20.70 22.69 14.51
CA SER A 315 -20.76 21.22 14.59
C SER A 315 -19.47 20.65 15.18
N ALA A 316 -18.30 21.14 14.78
CA ALA A 316 -17.02 20.71 15.32
C ALA A 316 -16.90 20.94 16.84
N ASN A 317 -17.22 22.15 17.32
CA ASN A 317 -17.21 22.43 18.76
C ASN A 317 -18.20 21.55 19.52
N SER A 318 -19.39 21.33 18.95
CA SER A 318 -20.39 20.44 19.55
C SER A 318 -19.90 18.99 19.65
N ILE A 319 -19.13 18.50 18.68
CA ILE A 319 -18.45 17.20 18.77
C ILE A 319 -17.46 17.20 19.94
N PHE A 320 -16.56 18.18 20.03
CA PHE A 320 -15.60 18.24 21.15
C PHE A 320 -16.30 18.29 22.52
N ASP A 321 -17.34 19.11 22.68
CA ASP A 321 -18.04 19.27 23.96
C ASP A 321 -18.76 17.98 24.39
N THR A 322 -19.47 17.34 23.47
CA THR A 322 -20.21 16.10 23.76
C THR A 322 -19.27 14.90 23.93
N TYR A 323 -18.19 14.83 23.15
CA TYR A 323 -17.16 13.80 23.29
C TYR A 323 -16.43 13.93 24.63
N LEU A 324 -16.15 15.15 25.10
CA LEU A 324 -15.53 15.37 26.41
C LEU A 324 -16.35 14.77 27.56
N THR A 325 -17.68 14.79 27.41
CA THR A 325 -18.63 14.30 28.41
C THR A 325 -18.86 12.79 28.31
N ASN A 326 -18.99 12.26 27.10
CA ASN A 326 -19.55 10.92 26.86
C ASN A 326 -18.57 9.93 26.18
N GLY A 327 -17.42 10.43 25.72
CA GLY A 327 -16.50 9.72 24.82
C GLY A 327 -15.41 8.90 25.51
N PHE A 328 -15.44 8.74 26.84
CA PHE A 328 -14.43 8.01 27.60
C PHE A 328 -15.00 6.76 28.27
N SER A 329 -14.12 5.78 28.40
CA SER A 329 -14.29 4.56 29.20
C SER A 329 -14.05 4.85 30.69
N PRO A 330 -14.40 3.91 31.60
CA PRO A 330 -14.13 4.03 33.03
C PRO A 330 -12.64 4.24 33.37
N ALA A 331 -11.71 3.56 32.69
CA ALA A 331 -10.27 3.76 32.93
C ALA A 331 -9.70 5.03 32.26
N GLY A 332 -10.52 5.74 31.46
CA GLY A 332 -10.16 7.03 30.87
C GLY A 332 -9.62 6.96 29.44
N PHE A 333 -9.62 5.79 28.80
CA PHE A 333 -9.39 5.66 27.35
C PHE A 333 -10.55 6.20 26.54
N PHE A 334 -10.32 6.53 25.27
CA PHE A 334 -11.40 6.84 24.35
C PHE A 334 -12.26 5.60 24.09
N ASN A 335 -13.59 5.78 24.05
CA ASN A 335 -14.48 4.77 23.48
C ASN A 335 -14.17 4.65 21.98
N GLU A 336 -13.72 3.49 21.51
CA GLU A 336 -13.17 3.37 20.15
C GLU A 336 -14.21 3.32 19.06
N VAL A 337 -15.19 2.42 19.20
CA VAL A 337 -16.29 2.23 18.27
C VAL A 337 -17.57 2.15 19.11
N VAL A 338 -18.54 2.98 18.79
CA VAL A 338 -19.84 3.04 19.48
C VAL A 338 -20.95 2.95 18.44
N HIS A 339 -21.82 1.95 18.58
CA HIS A 339 -23.07 1.80 17.80
C HIS A 339 -24.25 2.23 18.67
N TYR A 340 -24.79 3.42 18.42
CA TYR A 340 -25.82 4.01 19.28
C TYR A 340 -27.19 3.32 19.18
N ASN A 341 -27.56 2.80 18.01
CA ASN A 341 -28.86 2.13 17.82
C ASN A 341 -28.86 0.68 18.35
N ARG A 342 -27.68 0.08 18.54
CA ARG A 342 -27.53 -1.30 19.01
C ARG A 342 -27.04 -1.40 20.46
N ASP A 343 -26.85 -0.25 21.13
CA ASP A 343 -26.28 -0.15 22.48
C ASP A 343 -25.00 -0.98 22.64
N PHE A 344 -24.07 -0.81 21.69
CA PHE A 344 -22.82 -1.56 21.67
C PHE A 344 -21.61 -0.62 21.65
N LYS A 345 -20.62 -0.94 22.50
CA LYS A 345 -19.31 -0.31 22.53
C LYS A 345 -18.26 -1.39 22.39
N GLU A 346 -17.29 -1.22 21.49
CA GLU A 346 -16.19 -2.17 21.33
C GLU A 346 -15.39 -2.28 22.64
N PRO A 347 -15.34 -3.48 23.28
CA PRO A 347 -14.63 -3.66 24.54
C PRO A 347 -13.11 -3.79 24.37
N ASN A 348 -12.63 -4.16 23.18
CA ASN A 348 -11.21 -4.30 22.90
C ASN A 348 -10.68 -3.02 22.25
N LEU A 349 -9.87 -2.30 23.00
CA LEU A 349 -9.16 -1.12 22.56
C LEU A 349 -7.93 -1.50 21.73
N SER A 350 -7.48 -0.60 20.87
CA SER A 350 -6.32 -0.72 20.01
C SER A 350 -5.40 0.48 20.19
N ILE A 351 -4.09 0.21 20.25
CA ILE A 351 -3.12 1.31 20.44
C ILE A 351 -3.21 2.33 19.29
N ARG A 352 -3.53 1.88 18.06
CA ARG A 352 -3.68 2.76 16.90
C ARG A 352 -4.83 3.76 17.07
N ARG A 353 -6.05 3.30 17.36
CA ARG A 353 -7.20 4.22 17.49
C ARG A 353 -7.05 5.17 18.67
N GLN A 354 -6.54 4.69 19.80
CA GLN A 354 -6.22 5.58 20.93
C GLN A 354 -5.20 6.64 20.51
N SER A 355 -4.14 6.24 19.81
CA SER A 355 -3.07 7.15 19.38
C SER A 355 -3.56 8.21 18.39
N GLU A 356 -4.42 7.82 17.44
CA GLU A 356 -5.04 8.75 16.49
C GLU A 356 -5.99 9.73 17.19
N GLY A 357 -6.72 9.29 18.22
CA GLY A 357 -7.52 10.18 19.07
C GLY A 357 -6.65 11.18 19.84
N VAL A 358 -5.54 10.73 20.44
CA VAL A 358 -4.59 11.61 21.13
C VAL A 358 -3.98 12.63 20.17
N TYR A 359 -3.60 12.19 18.96
CA TYR A 359 -3.12 13.05 17.89
C TYR A 359 -4.12 14.15 17.53
N ALA A 360 -5.39 13.79 17.33
CA ALA A 360 -6.45 14.75 16.99
C ALA A 360 -6.63 15.81 18.09
N ILE A 361 -6.67 15.39 19.35
CA ILE A 361 -6.82 16.33 20.48
C ILE A 361 -5.58 17.22 20.62
N LEU A 362 -4.37 16.73 20.39
CA LEU A 362 -3.16 17.57 20.43
C LEU A 362 -3.16 18.65 19.36
N ASN A 363 -3.62 18.36 18.15
CA ASN A 363 -3.80 19.36 17.10
C ASN A 363 -4.87 20.40 17.48
N TYR A 364 -6.02 19.94 17.98
CA TYR A 364 -7.08 20.83 18.48
C TYR A 364 -6.57 21.75 19.60
N LEU A 365 -5.89 21.19 20.61
CA LEU A 365 -5.37 21.94 21.74
C LEU A 365 -4.30 22.96 21.34
N ASP A 366 -3.45 22.63 20.36
CA ASP A 366 -2.46 23.58 19.83
C ASP A 366 -3.15 24.72 19.07
N TYR A 367 -4.09 24.40 18.17
CA TYR A 367 -4.89 25.39 17.44
C TYR A 367 -5.64 26.34 18.38
N GLU A 368 -6.34 25.81 19.39
CA GLU A 368 -7.07 26.61 20.37
C GLU A 368 -6.14 27.52 21.17
N LYS A 369 -4.97 27.01 21.55
CA LYS A 369 -3.95 27.78 22.26
C LYS A 369 -3.38 28.92 21.41
N GLN A 370 -3.13 28.70 20.12
CA GLN A 370 -2.74 29.75 19.17
C GLN A 370 -3.80 30.86 19.09
N HIS A 371 -5.07 30.50 19.25
CA HIS A 371 -6.20 31.42 19.35
C HIS A 371 -6.51 31.90 20.77
N LYS A 372 -5.61 31.68 21.74
CA LYS A 372 -5.71 32.11 23.14
C LYS A 372 -6.89 31.53 23.92
N ARG A 373 -7.48 30.43 23.44
CA ARG A 373 -8.49 29.64 24.16
C ARG A 373 -7.81 28.53 24.96
N LYS A 374 -8.43 28.10 26.05
CA LYS A 374 -7.87 27.12 26.99
C LYS A 374 -8.89 26.03 27.27
N HIS A 375 -8.41 24.79 27.31
CA HIS A 375 -9.25 23.61 27.51
C HIS A 375 -8.66 22.70 28.60
N PRO A 376 -8.67 23.14 29.87
CA PRO A 376 -8.00 22.44 30.96
C PRO A 376 -8.55 21.03 31.23
N GLU A 377 -9.85 20.79 30.99
CA GLU A 377 -10.44 19.45 31.16
C GLU A 377 -9.98 18.50 30.04
N TRP A 378 -9.88 18.98 28.79
CA TRP A 378 -9.26 18.19 27.71
C TRP A 378 -7.80 17.85 28.01
N GLU A 379 -7.00 18.83 28.47
CA GLU A 379 -5.62 18.59 28.87
C GLU A 379 -5.51 17.53 29.98
N LYS A 380 -6.42 17.57 30.96
CA LYS A 380 -6.48 16.59 32.05
C LYS A 380 -6.81 15.19 31.54
N ARG A 381 -7.83 15.05 30.69
CA ARG A 381 -8.21 13.76 30.08
C ARG A 381 -7.09 13.18 29.24
N LEU A 382 -6.44 14.03 28.44
CA LEU A 382 -5.35 13.61 27.58
C LEU A 382 -4.13 13.09 28.38
N LYS A 383 -3.79 13.73 29.51
CA LYS A 383 -2.74 13.24 30.41
C LYS A 383 -3.05 11.85 30.96
N VAL A 384 -4.30 11.56 31.32
CA VAL A 384 -4.69 10.22 31.80
C VAL A 384 -4.41 9.16 30.73
N ILE A 385 -4.76 9.42 29.48
CA ILE A 385 -4.51 8.50 28.36
C ILE A 385 -3.01 8.33 28.12
N LEU A 386 -2.26 9.43 28.09
CA LEU A 386 -0.81 9.41 27.88
C LEU A 386 -0.07 8.67 29.01
N ASP A 387 -0.42 8.89 30.27
CA ASP A 387 0.11 8.13 31.40
C ASP A 387 -0.29 6.64 31.32
N SER A 388 -1.47 6.34 30.76
CA SER A 388 -1.89 4.96 30.49
C SER A 388 -1.06 4.32 29.38
N PHE A 389 -0.63 5.06 28.35
CA PHE A 389 0.33 4.57 27.35
C PHE A 389 1.66 4.22 28.03
N LEU A 390 2.17 5.07 28.92
CA LEU A 390 3.41 4.78 29.66
C LEU A 390 3.32 3.48 30.46
N ARG A 391 2.15 3.20 31.06
CA ARG A 391 1.88 1.95 31.78
C ARG A 391 1.76 0.73 30.85
N LEU A 392 1.20 0.90 29.67
CA LEU A 392 0.92 -0.16 28.70
C LEU A 392 2.18 -0.59 27.93
N GLN A 393 3.18 0.29 27.79
CA GLN A 393 4.38 0.03 26.99
C GLN A 393 5.20 -1.14 27.56
N ASN A 394 5.43 -2.17 26.73
CA ASN A 394 6.23 -3.34 27.08
C ASN A 394 7.70 -2.99 27.34
N ALA A 395 8.45 -3.89 27.99
CA ALA A 395 9.87 -3.69 28.32
C ALA A 395 10.76 -3.46 27.08
N ASP A 396 10.45 -4.11 25.95
CA ASP A 396 11.15 -3.95 24.67
C ASP A 396 10.81 -2.64 23.93
N GLY A 397 9.85 -1.85 24.45
CA GLY A 397 9.40 -0.59 23.86
C GLY A 397 8.17 -0.70 22.96
N SER A 398 7.69 -1.92 22.68
CA SER A 398 6.48 -2.16 21.91
C SER A 398 5.21 -1.79 22.67
N PHE A 399 4.12 -1.62 21.93
CA PHE A 399 2.76 -1.58 22.45
C PHE A 399 1.98 -2.78 21.93
N PRO A 400 1.10 -3.38 22.75
CA PRO A 400 0.17 -4.39 22.29
C PRO A 400 -0.78 -3.80 21.24
N ARG A 401 -1.04 -4.55 20.17
CA ARG A 401 -2.02 -4.16 19.15
C ARG A 401 -3.40 -3.96 19.75
N LYS A 402 -3.85 -4.84 20.66
CA LYS A 402 -5.15 -4.75 21.33
C LYS A 402 -5.08 -5.07 22.83
N PHE A 403 -5.88 -4.35 23.60
CA PHE A 403 -5.99 -4.46 25.06
C PHE A 403 -7.41 -4.09 25.53
N LYS A 404 -7.74 -4.36 26.78
CA LYS A 404 -9.03 -3.95 27.39
C LYS A 404 -8.84 -2.76 28.32
N ASP A 405 -9.96 -2.17 28.74
CA ASP A 405 -9.99 -1.04 29.67
C ASP A 405 -9.23 -1.30 31.00
N ASP A 406 -9.19 -2.56 31.44
CA ASP A 406 -8.46 -3.00 32.63
C ASP A 406 -6.97 -3.29 32.39
N PHE A 407 -6.43 -2.94 31.22
CA PHE A 407 -5.07 -3.20 30.73
C PHE A 407 -4.75 -4.66 30.40
N SER A 408 -5.73 -5.58 30.42
CA SER A 408 -5.50 -6.96 29.97
C SER A 408 -5.22 -7.00 28.46
N ILE A 409 -4.22 -7.79 28.07
CA ILE A 409 -3.77 -7.89 26.67
C ILE A 409 -4.67 -8.86 25.89
N VAL A 410 -5.16 -8.40 24.75
CA VAL A 410 -5.97 -9.20 23.81
C VAL A 410 -5.13 -9.66 22.64
N ASP A 411 -4.29 -8.76 22.11
CA ASP A 411 -3.34 -9.04 21.04
C ASP A 411 -2.03 -8.33 21.36
N GLY A 412 -1.00 -9.12 21.69
CA GLY A 412 0.32 -8.62 22.07
C GLY A 412 1.25 -8.31 20.89
N THR A 413 0.79 -8.44 19.64
CA THR A 413 1.63 -8.13 18.47
C THR A 413 2.02 -6.67 18.46
N GLY A 414 3.31 -6.39 18.28
CA GLY A 414 3.87 -5.03 18.39
C GLY A 414 3.82 -4.21 17.10
N GLY A 415 3.24 -4.70 16.01
CA GLY A 415 3.31 -4.03 14.70
C GLY A 415 2.60 -2.67 14.63
N SER A 416 1.63 -2.40 15.51
CA SER A 416 0.97 -1.08 15.62
C SER A 416 1.71 -0.09 16.53
N THR A 417 2.84 -0.48 17.13
CA THR A 417 3.70 0.40 17.95
C THR A 417 4.00 1.78 17.33
N PRO A 418 4.27 1.92 16.00
CA PRO A 418 4.67 3.23 15.49
C PRO A 418 3.57 4.28 15.61
N SER A 419 2.29 3.88 15.64
CA SER A 419 1.14 4.79 15.80
C SER A 419 1.20 5.61 17.09
N ALA A 420 1.77 5.08 18.18
CA ALA A 420 1.90 5.77 19.47
C ALA A 420 3.07 6.76 19.52
N THR A 421 4.08 6.59 18.66
CA THR A 421 5.32 7.41 18.70
C THR A 421 5.01 8.88 18.49
N LEU A 422 4.24 9.17 17.44
CA LEU A 422 3.90 10.51 17.02
C LEU A 422 3.14 11.32 18.09
N PRO A 423 2.01 10.82 18.65
CA PRO A 423 1.34 11.54 19.73
C PRO A 423 2.18 11.66 21.00
N LEU A 424 3.07 10.71 21.31
CA LEU A 424 4.01 10.84 22.44
C LEU A 424 5.02 11.97 22.23
N VAL A 425 5.55 12.13 21.00
CA VAL A 425 6.43 13.25 20.64
C VAL A 425 5.69 14.59 20.73
N MET A 426 4.47 14.66 20.19
CA MET A 426 3.63 15.85 20.28
C MET A 426 3.29 16.19 21.73
N ALA A 427 2.96 15.20 22.56
CA ALA A 427 2.69 15.37 23.98
C ALA A 427 3.92 15.88 24.74
N TYR A 428 5.11 15.38 24.46
CA TYR A 428 6.36 15.94 24.99
C TYR A 428 6.49 17.43 24.62
N LYS A 429 6.25 17.78 23.36
CA LYS A 429 6.33 19.18 22.92
C LYS A 429 5.28 20.06 23.58
N TYR A 430 4.06 19.57 23.76
CA TYR A 430 2.95 20.31 24.35
C TYR A 430 3.10 20.49 25.87
N PHE A 431 3.26 19.38 26.61
CA PHE A 431 3.28 19.37 28.08
C PHE A 431 4.67 19.56 28.70
N LYS A 432 5.75 19.48 27.89
CA LYS A 432 7.15 19.52 28.36
C LYS A 432 7.54 18.41 29.33
N ASP A 433 6.78 17.30 29.33
CA ASP A 433 7.08 16.13 30.14
C ASP A 433 8.01 15.17 29.37
N LYS A 434 9.23 14.98 29.90
CA LYS A 434 10.26 14.15 29.28
C LYS A 434 9.91 12.67 29.25
N ARG A 435 9.00 12.20 30.14
CA ARG A 435 8.58 10.78 30.18
C ARG A 435 7.99 10.34 28.84
N TYR A 436 7.24 11.22 28.17
CA TYR A 436 6.66 10.94 26.86
C TYR A 436 7.72 10.83 25.76
N LEU A 437 8.77 11.66 25.80
CA LEU A 437 9.88 11.56 24.86
C LEU A 437 10.65 10.25 25.03
N GLU A 438 10.94 9.86 26.27
CA GLU A 438 11.64 8.59 26.53
C GLU A 438 10.81 7.38 26.07
N SER A 439 9.49 7.43 26.27
CA SER A 439 8.58 6.40 25.75
C SER A 439 8.59 6.36 24.21
N ALA A 440 8.56 7.51 23.54
CA ALA A 440 8.67 7.59 22.08
C ALA A 440 10.02 7.09 21.54
N LYS A 441 11.13 7.31 22.25
CA LYS A 441 12.43 6.74 21.85
C LYS A 441 12.42 5.21 21.93
N ARG A 442 11.80 4.66 22.97
CA ARG A 442 11.65 3.21 23.14
C ARG A 442 10.80 2.59 22.03
N THR A 443 9.77 3.27 21.54
CA THR A 443 9.01 2.76 20.37
C THR A 443 9.92 2.63 19.16
N VAL A 444 10.71 3.66 18.83
CA VAL A 444 11.59 3.61 17.66
C VAL A 444 12.72 2.59 17.80
N ASN A 445 13.25 2.37 19.01
CA ASN A 445 14.17 1.25 19.25
C ASN A 445 13.54 -0.10 18.90
N TYR A 446 12.26 -0.31 19.24
CA TYR A 446 11.53 -1.51 18.81
C TYR A 446 11.35 -1.53 17.28
N LEU A 447 10.92 -0.42 16.65
CA LEU A 447 10.72 -0.35 15.20
C LEU A 447 11.99 -0.66 14.42
N GLU A 448 13.13 -0.12 14.85
CA GLU A 448 14.42 -0.36 14.21
C GLU A 448 14.77 -1.85 14.22
N ASN A 449 14.61 -2.51 15.36
CA ASN A 449 14.97 -3.91 15.54
C ASN A 449 13.97 -4.90 14.92
N GLU A 450 12.68 -4.58 14.92
CA GLU A 450 11.63 -5.55 14.56
C GLU A 450 10.98 -5.30 13.20
N LEU A 451 10.85 -4.04 12.77
CA LEU A 451 10.17 -3.69 11.52
C LEU A 451 11.18 -3.25 10.45
N ILE A 452 11.97 -2.22 10.73
CA ILE A 452 12.80 -1.53 9.72
C ILE A 452 14.00 -2.39 9.30
N SER A 453 14.79 -2.90 10.25
CA SER A 453 15.97 -3.73 9.92
C SER A 453 15.61 -5.06 9.24
N LYS A 454 14.47 -5.65 9.63
CA LYS A 454 13.97 -6.93 9.07
C LYS A 454 13.15 -6.74 7.79
N SER A 455 12.81 -5.49 7.44
CA SER A 455 11.85 -5.16 6.37
C SER A 455 10.51 -5.90 6.55
N ASP A 456 10.01 -5.91 7.79
CA ASP A 456 8.81 -6.64 8.21
C ASP A 456 7.76 -5.66 8.73
N TYR A 457 6.97 -5.06 7.84
CA TYR A 457 5.98 -4.05 8.21
C TYR A 457 4.58 -4.68 8.22
N PHE A 458 3.93 -4.73 9.39
CA PHE A 458 2.66 -5.43 9.57
C PHE A 458 1.79 -4.85 10.71
N SER A 459 0.53 -5.28 10.75
CA SER A 459 -0.43 -5.03 11.84
C SER A 459 -0.83 -3.58 12.06
N SER A 460 -0.53 -2.66 11.15
CA SER A 460 -1.06 -1.31 11.28
C SER A 460 -2.48 -1.23 10.72
N THR A 461 -2.80 -1.97 9.65
CA THR A 461 -4.18 -2.16 9.18
C THR A 461 -4.99 -3.03 10.16
N LEU A 462 -5.91 -2.42 10.90
CA LEU A 462 -6.53 -3.05 12.10
C LEU A 462 -7.44 -4.24 11.79
N ASP A 463 -7.95 -4.31 10.57
CA ASP A 463 -8.83 -5.35 10.08
C ASP A 463 -8.10 -6.40 9.21
N ALA A 464 -6.77 -6.27 9.03
CA ALA A 464 -5.97 -7.20 8.24
C ALA A 464 -4.79 -7.78 9.06
N ASN A 465 -4.37 -8.99 8.72
CA ASN A 465 -3.22 -9.65 9.33
C ASN A 465 -2.21 -9.98 8.23
N CYS A 466 -1.48 -8.98 7.76
CA CYS A 466 -0.57 -9.13 6.63
C CYS A 466 0.51 -8.04 6.61
N GLU A 467 1.39 -8.13 5.62
CA GLU A 467 2.24 -7.04 5.20
C GLU A 467 1.38 -5.89 4.67
N ASP A 468 1.56 -4.69 5.23
CA ASP A 468 0.70 -3.54 4.93
C ASP A 468 1.47 -2.22 4.76
N LYS A 469 0.96 -1.36 3.87
CA LYS A 469 1.51 -0.03 3.58
C LYS A 469 1.48 0.84 4.83
N GLU A 470 0.42 0.78 5.61
CA GLU A 470 0.23 1.68 6.76
C GLU A 470 1.34 1.49 7.80
N ALA A 471 1.84 0.28 8.01
CA ALA A 471 2.89 -0.02 8.96
C ALA A 471 4.23 0.62 8.56
N SER A 472 4.56 0.61 7.27
CA SER A 472 5.76 1.30 6.77
C SER A 472 5.60 2.82 6.78
N LEU A 473 4.40 3.32 6.46
CA LEU A 473 4.06 4.74 6.57
C LEU A 473 4.18 5.24 8.01
N TYR A 474 3.54 4.57 8.97
CA TYR A 474 3.65 4.94 10.40
C TYR A 474 5.08 4.82 10.91
N ALA A 475 5.87 3.85 10.47
CA ALA A 475 7.28 3.75 10.85
C ALA A 475 8.11 4.94 10.33
N ALA A 476 7.88 5.36 9.08
CA ALA A 476 8.50 6.56 8.50
C ALA A 476 8.08 7.82 9.28
N THR A 477 6.78 8.00 9.53
CA THR A 477 6.27 9.16 10.27
C THR A 477 6.76 9.18 11.73
N ALA A 478 6.81 8.03 12.41
CA ALA A 478 7.31 7.91 13.78
C ALA A 478 8.78 8.38 13.91
N THR A 479 9.63 7.92 12.99
CA THR A 479 11.06 8.26 12.97
C THR A 479 11.29 9.70 12.51
N TYR A 480 10.47 10.21 11.58
CA TYR A 480 10.43 11.64 11.22
C TYR A 480 10.18 12.53 12.45
N TYR A 481 9.14 12.25 13.24
CA TYR A 481 8.82 13.07 14.41
C TYR A 481 9.93 13.07 15.46
N LEU A 482 10.60 11.93 15.68
CA LEU A 482 11.79 11.90 16.55
C LEU A 482 12.95 12.72 15.97
N ALA A 483 13.19 12.64 14.65
CA ALA A 483 14.22 13.44 14.00
C ALA A 483 13.96 14.96 14.18
N LEU A 484 12.70 15.40 14.12
CA LEU A 484 12.34 16.81 14.33
C LEU A 484 12.62 17.33 15.75
N VAL A 485 12.58 16.47 16.76
CA VAL A 485 12.71 16.88 18.17
C VAL A 485 14.07 16.60 18.79
N THR A 486 14.94 15.91 18.06
CA THR A 486 16.31 15.53 18.47
C THR A 486 17.36 16.33 17.71
N LYS A 487 18.65 16.14 18.03
CA LYS A 487 19.78 16.90 17.45
C LYS A 487 21.00 16.01 17.24
N GLY A 488 21.94 16.46 16.41
CA GLY A 488 23.23 15.79 16.21
C GLY A 488 23.07 14.37 15.67
N ALA A 489 23.91 13.45 16.15
CA ALA A 489 23.93 12.06 15.71
C ALA A 489 22.58 11.34 15.91
N GLU A 490 21.86 11.65 16.99
CA GLU A 490 20.55 11.06 17.26
C GLU A 490 19.52 11.46 16.18
N ARG A 491 19.53 12.73 15.75
CA ARG A 491 18.67 13.19 14.65
C ARG A 491 19.02 12.50 13.34
N SER A 492 20.31 12.41 13.01
CA SER A 492 20.79 11.77 11.79
C SER A 492 20.41 10.28 11.74
N HIS A 493 20.45 9.60 12.89
CA HIS A 493 20.00 8.22 13.03
C HIS A 493 18.52 8.06 12.68
N TYR A 494 17.65 8.83 13.32
CA TYR A 494 16.21 8.77 13.05
C TYR A 494 15.86 9.20 11.62
N ALA A 495 16.58 10.17 11.05
CA ALA A 495 16.43 10.55 9.64
C ALA A 495 16.76 9.38 8.69
N ALA A 496 17.80 8.60 8.99
CA ALA A 496 18.19 7.45 8.18
C ALA A 496 17.15 6.33 8.26
N LEU A 497 16.62 6.05 9.46
CA LEU A 497 15.50 5.11 9.64
C LEU A 497 14.25 5.57 8.89
N CYS A 498 13.94 6.87 8.95
CA CYS A 498 12.84 7.48 8.22
C CYS A 498 12.99 7.27 6.70
N LYS A 499 14.18 7.52 6.14
CA LYS A 499 14.46 7.28 4.72
C LYS A 499 14.27 5.81 4.35
N LYS A 500 14.79 4.88 5.16
CA LYS A 500 14.67 3.43 4.93
C LYS A 500 13.21 2.97 4.92
N ALA A 501 12.42 3.41 5.90
CA ALA A 501 10.99 3.11 5.96
C ALA A 501 10.18 3.79 4.83
N ALA A 502 10.55 5.00 4.42
CA ALA A 502 9.88 5.74 3.36
C ALA A 502 9.97 5.05 2.00
N TYR A 503 11.13 4.48 1.62
CA TYR A 503 11.21 3.69 0.39
C TYR A 503 10.33 2.44 0.42
N PHE A 504 10.25 1.77 1.57
CA PHE A 504 9.34 0.64 1.71
C PHE A 504 7.88 1.10 1.58
N ALA A 505 7.49 2.22 2.18
CA ALA A 505 6.14 2.79 2.00
C ALA A 505 5.87 3.17 0.54
N LEU A 506 6.82 3.81 -0.15
CA LEU A 506 6.74 4.17 -1.57
C LEU A 506 6.62 2.96 -2.50
N SER A 507 7.12 1.79 -2.10
CA SER A 507 6.95 0.55 -2.87
C SER A 507 5.48 0.13 -3.07
N TRP A 508 4.57 0.67 -2.27
CA TRP A 508 3.12 0.45 -2.39
C TRP A 508 2.45 1.47 -3.32
N TYR A 509 3.11 2.54 -3.72
CA TYR A 509 2.52 3.58 -4.56
C TYR A 509 2.80 3.33 -6.04
N TYR A 510 1.76 3.49 -6.86
CA TYR A 510 1.82 3.23 -8.29
C TYR A 510 2.78 4.20 -8.98
N THR A 511 3.71 3.67 -9.78
CA THR A 511 4.62 4.45 -10.63
C THR A 511 4.13 4.57 -12.07
N TRP A 512 2.97 4.00 -12.37
CA TRP A 512 2.36 3.93 -13.70
C TRP A 512 0.84 4.06 -13.60
N ASP A 513 0.19 4.28 -14.75
CA ASP A 513 -1.27 4.32 -14.85
C ASP A 513 -1.79 2.96 -15.31
N VAL A 514 -2.53 2.28 -14.43
CA VAL A 514 -3.25 1.05 -14.75
C VAL A 514 -4.35 1.35 -15.76
N PRO A 515 -4.41 0.68 -16.92
CA PRO A 515 -5.52 0.80 -17.84
C PRO A 515 -6.77 0.12 -17.27
N PHE A 516 -7.90 0.81 -17.33
CA PHE A 516 -9.22 0.29 -16.98
C PHE A 516 -10.10 0.20 -18.22
N ALA A 517 -10.93 -0.82 -18.30
CA ALA A 517 -11.83 -1.00 -19.44
C ALA A 517 -12.97 0.03 -19.40
N GLU A 518 -13.40 0.51 -20.58
CA GLU A 518 -14.62 1.30 -20.74
C GLU A 518 -15.85 0.49 -20.25
N GLY A 519 -16.79 1.16 -19.59
CA GLY A 519 -17.92 0.56 -18.89
C GLY A 519 -17.61 0.15 -17.44
N GLN A 520 -16.36 0.28 -16.99
CA GLN A 520 -16.01 0.29 -15.57
C GLN A 520 -15.91 1.73 -15.10
N MET A 521 -16.45 2.05 -13.92
CA MET A 521 -16.43 3.41 -13.35
C MET A 521 -15.04 4.07 -13.43
N LEU A 522 -13.95 3.33 -13.16
CA LEU A 522 -12.59 3.88 -13.20
C LEU A 522 -12.09 4.13 -14.63
N GLY A 523 -12.52 3.33 -15.61
CA GLY A 523 -12.25 3.54 -17.03
C GLY A 523 -13.03 4.73 -17.58
N ASP A 524 -14.32 4.83 -17.22
CA ASP A 524 -15.22 5.89 -17.70
C ASP A 524 -14.78 7.29 -17.22
N ILE A 525 -14.25 7.40 -16.01
CA ILE A 525 -13.69 8.67 -15.49
C ILE A 525 -12.24 8.91 -15.92
N GLY A 526 -11.60 7.95 -16.58
CA GLY A 526 -10.20 8.03 -17.01
C GLY A 526 -9.21 8.14 -15.86
N LEU A 527 -9.42 7.40 -14.76
CA LEU A 527 -8.56 7.44 -13.56
C LEU A 527 -7.08 7.25 -13.94
N LYS A 528 -6.22 8.09 -13.36
CA LYS A 528 -4.75 7.94 -13.42
C LYS A 528 -4.27 7.43 -12.07
N THR A 529 -3.75 6.20 -12.04
CA THR A 529 -3.37 5.52 -10.79
C THR A 529 -1.99 5.94 -10.29
N ARG A 530 -1.12 6.52 -11.12
CA ARG A 530 0.20 6.96 -10.66
C ARG A 530 0.08 7.92 -9.48
N GLY A 531 0.84 7.66 -8.42
CA GLY A 531 0.79 8.39 -7.15
C GLY A 531 -0.30 7.95 -6.17
N TRP A 532 -1.23 7.06 -6.55
CA TRP A 532 -2.12 6.39 -5.59
C TRP A 532 -1.40 5.23 -4.90
N GLY A 533 -1.87 4.84 -3.70
CA GLY A 533 -1.30 3.73 -2.94
C GLY A 533 -2.07 2.42 -3.14
N ASN A 534 -1.42 1.31 -2.83
CA ASN A 534 -2.07 0.04 -2.52
C ASN A 534 -2.15 -0.14 -0.99
N VAL A 535 -2.99 -1.04 -0.47
CA VAL A 535 -3.20 -1.18 0.99
C VAL A 535 -2.30 -2.22 1.61
N SER A 536 -2.49 -3.47 1.19
CA SER A 536 -1.91 -4.64 1.86
C SER A 536 -2.02 -5.86 0.96
N VAL A 537 -1.27 -6.92 1.30
CA VAL A 537 -1.32 -8.20 0.57
C VAL A 537 -2.70 -8.85 0.64
N GLU A 538 -3.33 -8.83 1.82
CA GLU A 538 -4.62 -9.47 2.05
C GLU A 538 -5.76 -8.70 1.36
N ASN A 539 -5.64 -7.38 1.26
CA ASN A 539 -6.69 -6.49 0.73
C ASN A 539 -6.13 -5.56 -0.35
N ASN A 540 -5.61 -6.12 -1.45
CA ASN A 540 -5.05 -5.37 -2.58
C ASN A 540 -6.16 -4.58 -3.32
N HIS A 541 -6.05 -3.26 -3.29
CA HIS A 541 -6.89 -2.29 -4.03
C HIS A 541 -6.25 -0.90 -4.00
N ILE A 542 -6.71 0.00 -4.88
CA ILE A 542 -6.30 1.41 -4.88
C ILE A 542 -6.83 2.10 -3.62
N ASP A 543 -5.93 2.79 -2.94
CA ASP A 543 -6.19 3.44 -1.67
C ASP A 543 -5.63 4.87 -1.63
N VAL A 544 -6.35 5.70 -0.90
CA VAL A 544 -6.17 7.15 -0.77
C VAL A 544 -5.39 7.52 0.50
N PHE A 545 -5.10 6.56 1.37
CA PHE A 545 -4.37 6.77 2.62
C PHE A 545 -2.92 7.22 2.35
N VAL A 546 -2.63 8.51 2.59
CA VAL A 546 -1.28 9.10 2.51
C VAL A 546 -0.95 10.00 3.71
N PHE A 547 -1.93 10.75 4.23
CA PHE A 547 -1.80 11.65 5.40
C PHE A 547 -0.50 12.48 5.38
N GLU A 548 0.21 12.58 6.51
CA GLU A 548 1.44 13.38 6.66
C GLU A 548 2.64 12.83 5.86
N PHE A 549 2.49 11.70 5.17
CA PHE A 549 3.60 11.09 4.45
C PHE A 549 4.15 11.99 3.34
N ALA A 550 3.30 12.81 2.70
CA ALA A 550 3.77 13.81 1.73
C ALA A 550 4.75 14.81 2.37
N ASP A 551 4.47 15.30 3.58
CA ASP A 551 5.37 16.20 4.31
C ASP A 551 6.66 15.51 4.73
N VAL A 552 6.58 14.22 5.13
CA VAL A 552 7.75 13.38 5.41
C VAL A 552 8.65 13.27 4.17
N LEU A 553 8.08 13.00 2.99
CA LEU A 553 8.81 12.89 1.73
C LEU A 553 9.46 14.23 1.33
N HIS A 554 8.71 15.34 1.40
CA HIS A 554 9.27 16.66 1.13
C HIS A 554 10.43 17.02 2.08
N TRP A 555 10.32 16.64 3.36
CA TRP A 555 11.42 16.82 4.30
C TRP A 555 12.63 15.96 3.95
N LEU A 556 12.43 14.66 3.66
CA LEU A 556 13.50 13.75 3.26
C LEU A 556 14.18 14.19 1.96
N SER A 557 13.42 14.72 1.00
CA SER A 557 13.93 15.25 -0.26
C SER A 557 14.99 16.33 -0.01
N LYS A 558 14.70 17.26 0.91
CA LYS A 558 15.62 18.32 1.31
C LYS A 558 16.78 17.80 2.16
N GLU A 559 16.49 16.90 3.10
CA GLU A 559 17.49 16.37 4.04
C GLU A 559 18.57 15.54 3.33
N TYR A 560 18.19 14.79 2.30
CA TYR A 560 19.08 13.86 1.59
C TYR A 560 19.39 14.25 0.15
N ASN A 561 18.90 15.39 -0.33
CA ASN A 561 18.96 15.79 -1.73
C ASN A 561 18.44 14.67 -2.67
N GLU A 562 17.29 14.11 -2.31
CA GLU A 562 16.65 13.01 -3.04
C GLU A 562 15.43 13.55 -3.81
N PRO A 563 15.58 13.85 -5.12
CA PRO A 563 14.51 14.48 -5.90
C PRO A 563 13.33 13.54 -6.18
N ARG A 564 13.47 12.22 -6.03
CA ARG A 564 12.35 11.28 -6.20
C ARG A 564 11.27 11.42 -5.11
N PHE A 565 11.61 12.10 -4.01
CA PHE A 565 10.68 12.38 -2.90
C PHE A 565 10.01 13.75 -3.00
N SER A 566 10.33 14.57 -4.01
CA SER A 566 9.83 15.95 -4.14
C SER A 566 8.49 16.05 -4.83
#